data_AF-A0A2V6H8F7-F1
#
_entry.id   AF-A0A2V6H8F7-F1
#
_cell.length_a   1.000
_cell.length_b   1.000
_cell.length_c   1.000
_cell.angle_alpha   90.00
_cell.angle_beta   90.00
_cell.angle_gamma   90.00
#
_symmetry.space_group_name_H-M   'P 1'
#
loop_
_entity.id
_entity.type
_entity.pdbx_description
1 polymer ?
#
loop_
_entity_poly.entity_id
_entity_poly.type
_entity_poly.pdbx_seq_one_letter_code
_entity_poly.pdbx_strand_id
1 'polypeptide(L)'
;MQSIPIFSILIATAASLLAIEVAPSRPQSEEKSASLPAPFSKEKFTFQQIEQQKHELKDKIVLIEITLVGDGGDIGNGMLRYFAEDTSGSAMPYGRVDIPREGLQKMRLAQNPHRNGPFKIYAHVHVFPEKKAAAICVAIGMHVSVENEKAIYS
;
A
#
# COMPACT_ATOMS: atom_id res chain seq x y z
N MET A 1 -40.04 34.72 66.24
CA MET A 1 -41.00 34.34 65.20
C MET A 1 -40.22 33.91 63.97
N GLN A 2 -40.62 32.77 63.40
CA GLN A 2 -39.97 32.07 62.29
C GLN A 2 -40.17 32.78 60.93
N SER A 3 -39.21 32.62 60.01
CA SER A 3 -39.39 32.02 58.67
C SER A 3 -38.37 32.58 57.65
N ILE A 4 -37.41 31.76 57.21
CA ILE A 4 -37.29 30.99 55.94
C ILE A 4 -36.51 31.77 54.84
N PRO A 5 -35.48 31.18 54.20
CA PRO A 5 -34.54 31.85 53.29
C PRO A 5 -34.94 31.68 51.81
N ILE A 6 -34.47 32.59 50.93
CA ILE A 6 -34.50 32.40 49.47
C ILE A 6 -33.13 32.76 48.87
N PHE A 7 -32.54 31.77 48.22
CA PHE A 7 -31.31 31.80 47.45
C PHE A 7 -31.51 32.51 46.10
N SER A 8 -30.48 33.28 45.72
CA SER A 8 -29.85 33.45 44.40
C SER A 8 -30.70 33.46 43.11
N ILE A 9 -30.43 34.44 42.23
CA ILE A 9 -29.62 34.29 41.01
C ILE A 9 -29.68 35.63 40.23
N LEU A 10 -28.51 36.26 40.05
CA LEU A 10 -28.32 37.45 39.23
C LEU A 10 -28.13 36.99 37.77
N ILE A 11 -29.03 37.41 36.88
CA ILE A 11 -28.99 37.08 35.45
C ILE A 11 -28.02 38.05 34.77
N ALA A 12 -26.86 37.55 34.34
CA ALA A 12 -25.94 38.28 33.47
C ALA A 12 -26.20 37.90 32.00
N THR A 13 -26.70 38.85 31.22
CA THR A 13 -26.88 38.78 29.78
C THR A 13 -25.53 38.89 29.07
N ALA A 14 -25.13 37.87 28.31
CA ALA A 14 -24.00 37.95 27.40
C ALA A 14 -24.51 37.85 25.95
N ALA A 15 -24.37 38.95 25.20
CA ALA A 15 -24.51 38.98 23.75
C ALA A 15 -23.21 38.42 23.14
N SER A 16 -23.28 37.28 22.45
CA SER A 16 -22.14 36.71 21.73
C SER A 16 -22.22 37.11 20.26
N LEU A 17 -21.26 37.92 19.82
CA LEU A 17 -21.03 38.31 18.43
C LEU A 17 -20.45 37.12 17.65
N LEU A 18 -21.12 36.75 16.56
CA LEU A 18 -20.63 35.86 15.52
C LEU A 18 -19.43 36.51 14.81
N ALA A 19 -18.21 36.09 15.17
CA ALA A 19 -17.04 36.26 14.31
C ALA A 19 -16.89 34.98 13.48
N ILE A 20 -17.20 35.09 12.19
CA ILE A 20 -16.96 34.06 11.18
C ILE A 20 -15.44 33.93 11.03
N GLU A 21 -14.83 32.93 11.67
CA GLU A 21 -13.50 32.48 11.31
C GLU A 21 -13.57 31.89 9.89
N VAL A 22 -13.15 32.69 8.91
CA VAL A 22 -12.77 32.17 7.60
C VAL A 22 -11.52 31.32 7.83
N ALA A 23 -11.74 30.02 8.04
CA ALA A 23 -10.66 29.05 8.09
C ALA A 23 -9.82 29.19 6.82
N PRO A 24 -8.48 29.37 6.90
CA PRO A 24 -7.65 29.34 5.71
C PRO A 24 -7.85 27.98 5.05
N SER A 25 -8.28 28.03 3.79
CA SER A 25 -8.36 26.89 2.90
C SER A 25 -7.05 26.11 3.00
N ARG A 26 -7.13 24.94 3.64
CA ARG A 26 -6.08 23.94 3.67
C ARG A 26 -5.62 23.78 2.22
N PRO A 27 -4.35 24.08 1.87
CA PRO A 27 -3.89 23.75 0.53
C PRO A 27 -4.16 22.25 0.37
N GLN A 28 -4.99 21.91 -0.62
CA GLN A 28 -5.05 20.55 -1.15
C GLN A 28 -3.59 20.17 -1.35
N SER A 29 -3.14 19.21 -0.55
CA SER A 29 -1.90 18.52 -0.83
C SER A 29 -2.10 17.96 -2.22
N GLU A 30 -1.56 18.64 -3.23
CA GLU A 30 -1.18 17.99 -4.46
C GLU A 30 -0.40 16.78 -4.00
N GLU A 31 -1.00 15.60 -4.13
CA GLU A 31 -0.33 14.33 -3.94
C GLU A 31 0.72 14.29 -5.04
N LYS A 32 1.86 14.95 -4.79
CA LYS A 32 3.07 14.79 -5.55
C LYS A 32 3.43 13.35 -5.33
N SER A 33 2.95 12.46 -6.22
CA SER A 33 3.28 11.04 -6.24
C SER A 33 4.77 10.94 -5.99
N ALA A 34 5.13 10.55 -4.77
CA ALA A 34 6.51 10.51 -4.37
C ALA A 34 7.17 9.53 -5.34
N SER A 35 8.17 10.02 -6.08
CA SER A 35 8.89 9.17 -7.02
C SER A 35 9.38 7.94 -6.27
N LEU A 36 9.01 6.76 -6.75
CA LEU A 36 9.50 5.51 -6.18
C LEU A 36 11.01 5.39 -6.45
N PRO A 37 11.77 4.74 -5.55
CA PRO A 37 13.19 4.52 -5.76
C PRO A 37 13.42 3.60 -6.96
N ALA A 38 14.63 3.60 -7.52
CA ALA A 38 14.99 2.63 -8.55
C ALA A 38 14.92 1.18 -8.04
N PRO A 39 14.75 0.18 -8.93
CA PRO A 39 14.81 -1.22 -8.54
C PRO A 39 16.16 -1.56 -7.89
N PHE A 40 16.15 -2.38 -6.83
CA PHE A 40 17.36 -2.84 -6.14
C PHE A 40 18.31 -3.58 -7.09
N SER A 41 17.75 -4.36 -8.02
CA SER A 41 18.48 -5.02 -9.10
C SER A 41 17.54 -5.23 -10.29
N LYS A 42 18.13 -5.43 -11.47
CA LYS A 42 17.43 -5.86 -12.68
C LYS A 42 17.23 -7.38 -12.75
N GLU A 43 17.86 -8.13 -11.84
CA GLU A 43 17.73 -9.58 -11.74
C GLU A 43 16.38 -9.98 -11.13
N LYS A 44 15.92 -11.19 -11.50
CA LYS A 44 14.69 -11.77 -10.96
C LYS A 44 14.95 -12.38 -9.59
N PHE A 45 14.12 -12.02 -8.63
CA PHE A 45 14.10 -12.64 -7.30
C PHE A 45 13.04 -13.74 -7.22
N THR A 46 13.36 -14.82 -6.53
CA THR A 46 12.39 -15.87 -6.14
C THR A 46 11.77 -15.55 -4.79
N PHE A 47 10.63 -16.14 -4.46
CA PHE A 47 10.04 -15.97 -3.13
C PHE A 47 10.95 -16.51 -2.03
N GLN A 48 11.68 -17.59 -2.32
CA GLN A 48 12.70 -18.11 -1.41
C GLN A 48 13.82 -17.12 -1.14
N GLN A 49 14.37 -16.46 -2.16
CA GLN A 49 15.41 -15.45 -1.98
C GLN A 49 14.89 -14.25 -1.20
N ILE A 50 13.66 -13.81 -1.50
CA ILE A 50 13.03 -12.70 -0.80
C ILE A 50 12.89 -13.02 0.68
N GLU A 51 12.42 -14.22 1.05
CA GLU A 51 12.27 -14.58 2.45
C GLU A 51 13.63 -14.70 3.17
N GLN A 52 14.64 -15.27 2.51
CA GLN A 52 15.99 -15.39 3.06
C GLN A 52 16.66 -14.03 3.29
N GLN A 53 16.39 -13.05 2.42
CA GLN A 53 17.02 -11.72 2.43
C GLN A 53 16.04 -10.61 2.86
N LYS A 54 14.90 -10.95 3.47
CA LYS A 54 13.79 -9.99 3.65
C LYS A 54 14.18 -8.72 4.39
N HIS A 55 15.07 -8.81 5.38
CA HIS A 55 15.53 -7.63 6.11
C HIS A 55 16.40 -6.69 5.27
N GLU A 56 17.19 -7.23 4.34
CA GLU A 56 17.99 -6.44 3.40
C GLU A 56 17.14 -5.87 2.27
N LEU A 57 16.08 -6.59 1.88
CA LEU A 57 15.15 -6.19 0.83
C LEU A 57 13.99 -5.32 1.33
N LYS A 58 13.87 -5.12 2.65
CA LYS A 58 12.80 -4.31 3.26
C LYS A 58 12.75 -2.93 2.61
N ASP A 59 11.53 -2.56 2.20
CA ASP A 59 11.21 -1.29 1.56
C ASP A 59 11.93 -1.02 0.23
N LYS A 60 12.53 -2.07 -0.36
CA LYS A 60 13.14 -2.04 -1.69
C LYS A 60 12.19 -2.59 -2.75
N ILE A 61 12.47 -2.21 -3.98
CA ILE A 61 11.75 -2.70 -5.15
C ILE A 61 12.57 -3.79 -5.83
N VAL A 62 11.94 -4.94 -6.07
CA VAL A 62 12.54 -6.10 -6.73
C VAL A 62 11.72 -6.49 -7.96
N LEU A 63 12.37 -7.14 -8.92
CA LEU A 63 11.70 -7.76 -10.07
C LEU A 63 11.40 -9.22 -9.73
N ILE A 64 10.14 -9.65 -9.86
CA ILE A 64 9.73 -11.05 -9.72
C ILE A 64 8.98 -11.51 -10.97
N GLU A 65 9.01 -12.80 -11.26
CA GLU A 65 8.30 -13.42 -12.38
C GLU A 65 7.40 -14.51 -11.85
N ILE A 66 6.09 -14.33 -12.01
CA ILE A 66 5.09 -15.08 -11.27
C ILE A 66 3.88 -15.47 -12.11
N THR A 67 3.15 -16.46 -11.62
CA THR A 67 1.78 -16.80 -12.02
C THR A 67 0.88 -16.68 -10.80
N LEU A 68 -0.26 -16.00 -10.92
CA LEU A 68 -1.23 -15.88 -9.82
C LEU A 68 -1.99 -17.19 -9.63
N VAL A 69 -2.39 -17.47 -8.40
CA VAL A 69 -3.11 -18.69 -7.98
C VAL A 69 -4.39 -18.31 -7.23
N GLY A 70 -5.54 -18.79 -7.72
CA GLY A 70 -6.88 -18.46 -7.22
C GLY A 70 -7.32 -16.99 -7.41
N ASP A 71 -8.58 -16.69 -7.15
CA ASP A 71 -9.20 -15.41 -7.57
C ASP A 71 -8.71 -14.16 -6.81
N GLY A 72 -7.90 -14.35 -5.75
CA GLY A 72 -7.41 -13.28 -4.88
C GLY A 72 -8.47 -12.83 -3.87
N GLY A 73 -8.03 -12.44 -2.68
CA GLY A 73 -8.90 -11.95 -1.60
C GLY A 73 -8.86 -10.43 -1.48
N ASP A 74 -10.02 -9.80 -1.29
CA ASP A 74 -10.08 -8.37 -0.96
C ASP A 74 -9.50 -8.12 0.44
N ILE A 75 -8.50 -7.26 0.50
CA ILE A 75 -7.85 -6.85 1.76
C ILE A 75 -8.16 -5.39 2.13
N GLY A 76 -9.10 -4.76 1.42
CA GLY A 76 -9.46 -3.36 1.58
C GLY A 76 -8.54 -2.41 0.82
N ASN A 77 -8.81 -1.10 0.91
CA ASN A 77 -8.00 -0.03 0.31
C ASN A 77 -7.76 -0.19 -1.20
N GLY A 78 -8.69 -0.81 -1.92
CA GLY A 78 -8.56 -1.05 -3.36
C GLY A 78 -7.51 -2.10 -3.75
N MET A 79 -7.04 -2.93 -2.80
CA MET A 79 -6.02 -3.95 -3.01
C MET A 79 -6.62 -5.37 -2.96
N LEU A 80 -6.05 -6.27 -3.75
CA LEU A 80 -6.34 -7.70 -3.76
C LEU A 80 -5.07 -8.48 -3.43
N ARG A 81 -5.18 -9.44 -2.51
CA ARG A 81 -4.08 -10.35 -2.15
C ARG A 81 -4.21 -11.66 -2.90
N TYR A 82 -3.16 -12.01 -3.64
CA TYR A 82 -3.03 -13.27 -4.35
C TYR A 82 -1.98 -14.15 -3.69
N PHE A 83 -2.21 -15.46 -3.77
CA PHE A 83 -1.09 -16.39 -3.78
C PHE A 83 -0.49 -16.40 -5.19
N ALA A 84 0.82 -16.51 -5.27
CA ALA A 84 1.53 -16.53 -6.54
C ALA A 84 2.61 -17.59 -6.50
N GLU A 85 2.85 -18.20 -7.65
CA GLU A 85 3.94 -19.15 -7.90
C GLU A 85 5.03 -18.46 -8.71
N ASP A 86 6.29 -18.56 -8.30
CA ASP A 86 7.42 -18.08 -9.09
C ASP A 86 7.88 -19.12 -10.12
N THR A 87 8.62 -18.69 -11.14
CA THR A 87 9.08 -19.55 -12.23
C THR A 87 10.34 -20.36 -11.92
N SER A 88 10.81 -20.35 -10.67
CA SER A 88 12.14 -20.87 -10.32
C SER A 88 12.21 -22.38 -10.19
N GLY A 89 11.07 -23.05 -10.00
CA GLY A 89 11.03 -24.47 -9.63
C GLY A 89 11.68 -24.76 -8.28
N SER A 90 11.83 -23.74 -7.42
CA SER A 90 12.44 -23.89 -6.10
C SER A 90 11.59 -24.76 -5.17
N ALA A 91 12.20 -25.18 -4.05
CA ALA A 91 11.49 -25.92 -3.00
C ALA A 91 10.40 -25.10 -2.29
N MET A 92 10.44 -23.77 -2.42
CA MET A 92 9.43 -22.86 -1.89
C MET A 92 8.98 -21.88 -2.98
N PRO A 93 8.22 -22.34 -3.99
CA PRO A 93 7.90 -21.54 -5.16
C PRO A 93 6.70 -20.61 -4.94
N TYR A 94 6.06 -20.64 -3.76
CA TYR A 94 4.85 -19.86 -3.48
C TYR A 94 5.11 -18.67 -2.56
N GLY A 95 4.46 -17.55 -2.88
CA GLY A 95 4.49 -16.32 -2.09
C GLY A 95 3.16 -15.57 -2.12
N ARG A 96 3.13 -14.40 -1.47
CA ARG A 96 1.96 -13.52 -1.44
C ARG A 96 2.25 -12.23 -2.16
N VAL A 97 1.31 -11.83 -3.01
CA VAL A 97 1.40 -10.61 -3.80
C VAL A 97 0.14 -9.77 -3.61
N ASP A 98 0.31 -8.54 -3.15
CA ASP A 98 -0.77 -7.57 -3.03
C ASP A 98 -0.78 -6.71 -4.30
N ILE A 99 -1.91 -6.69 -5.00
CA ILE A 99 -2.06 -6.01 -6.29
C ILE A 99 -3.19 -4.99 -6.20
N PRO A 100 -2.97 -3.71 -6.58
CA PRO A 100 -4.05 -2.75 -6.72
C PRO A 100 -5.07 -3.22 -7.76
N ARG A 101 -6.38 -3.07 -7.49
CA ARG A 101 -7.45 -3.41 -8.43
C ARG A 101 -7.28 -2.71 -9.77
N GLU A 102 -6.88 -1.44 -9.75
CA GLU A 102 -6.54 -0.68 -10.96
C GLU A 102 -5.33 -1.27 -11.69
N GLY A 103 -4.34 -1.75 -10.94
CA GLY A 103 -3.17 -2.44 -11.46
C GLY A 103 -3.56 -3.69 -12.25
N LEU A 104 -4.47 -4.53 -11.73
CA LEU A 104 -4.95 -5.72 -12.45
C LEU A 104 -5.60 -5.37 -13.80
N GLN A 105 -6.32 -4.26 -13.88
CA GLN A 105 -6.91 -3.81 -15.14
C GLN A 105 -5.85 -3.34 -16.14
N LYS A 106 -4.91 -2.50 -15.69
CA LYS A 106 -3.79 -1.99 -16.51
C LYS A 106 -2.90 -3.12 -17.03
N MET A 107 -2.65 -4.13 -16.18
CA MET A 107 -1.89 -5.33 -16.51
C MET A 107 -2.69 -6.35 -17.34
N ARG A 108 -3.96 -6.08 -17.67
CA ARG A 108 -4.88 -7.01 -18.37
C ARG A 108 -5.05 -8.36 -17.68
N LEU A 109 -4.89 -8.39 -16.35
CA LEU A 109 -5.04 -9.57 -15.50
C LEU A 109 -6.43 -9.67 -14.88
N ALA A 110 -7.25 -8.62 -14.94
CA ALA A 110 -8.55 -8.56 -14.25
C ALA A 110 -9.57 -9.63 -14.68
N GLN A 111 -9.54 -10.08 -15.94
CA GLN A 111 -10.56 -11.00 -16.49
C GLN A 111 -10.15 -12.47 -16.36
N ASN A 112 -8.85 -12.76 -16.29
CA ASN A 112 -8.34 -14.13 -16.19
C ASN A 112 -6.90 -14.14 -15.62
N PRO A 113 -6.73 -13.84 -14.32
CA PRO A 113 -5.41 -13.65 -13.71
C PRO A 113 -4.50 -14.88 -13.81
N HIS A 114 -5.08 -16.08 -13.95
CA HIS A 114 -4.38 -17.36 -14.05
C HIS A 114 -3.91 -17.72 -15.46
N ARG A 115 -4.58 -17.23 -16.51
CA ARG A 115 -4.27 -17.63 -17.89
C ARG A 115 -3.13 -16.83 -18.54
N ASN A 116 -2.69 -15.75 -17.89
CA ASN A 116 -1.76 -14.78 -18.48
C ASN A 116 -0.34 -14.87 -17.89
N GLY A 117 -0.05 -15.91 -17.08
CA GLY A 117 1.26 -16.16 -16.49
C GLY A 117 2.19 -17.03 -17.37
N PRO A 118 3.50 -16.99 -17.13
CA PRO A 118 4.16 -16.14 -16.13
C PRO A 118 4.35 -14.71 -16.64
N PHE A 119 4.27 -13.73 -15.74
CA PHE A 119 4.51 -12.33 -16.04
C PHE A 119 5.46 -11.69 -15.03
N LYS A 120 6.16 -10.64 -15.46
CA LYS A 120 7.15 -9.93 -14.64
C LYS A 120 6.50 -8.73 -13.97
N ILE A 121 6.68 -8.61 -12.66
CA ILE A 121 6.25 -7.43 -11.90
C ILE A 121 7.42 -6.87 -11.09
N TYR A 122 7.51 -5.56 -11.06
CA TYR A 122 8.21 -4.86 -10.01
C TYR A 122 7.31 -4.84 -8.77
N ALA A 123 7.89 -5.22 -7.64
CA ALA A 123 7.18 -5.27 -6.37
C ALA A 123 8.01 -4.63 -5.26
N HIS A 124 7.35 -3.84 -4.42
CA HIS A 124 7.90 -3.35 -3.17
C HIS A 124 7.83 -4.46 -2.11
N VAL A 125 8.95 -4.77 -1.47
CA VAL A 125 9.01 -5.81 -0.44
C VAL A 125 8.60 -5.23 0.91
N HIS A 126 7.44 -5.65 1.40
CA HIS A 126 6.95 -5.31 2.73
C HIS A 126 7.33 -6.40 3.74
N VAL A 127 7.94 -5.99 4.86
CA VAL A 127 8.36 -6.88 5.94
C VAL A 127 7.70 -6.43 7.24
N PHE A 128 6.99 -7.36 7.87
CA PHE A 128 6.32 -7.12 9.14
C PHE A 128 7.31 -7.07 10.32
N PRO A 129 6.99 -6.36 11.40
CA PRO A 129 7.78 -6.38 12.63
C PRO A 129 7.91 -7.77 13.26
N GLU A 130 6.90 -8.64 13.08
CA GLU A 130 6.92 -10.01 13.58
C GLU A 130 7.97 -10.85 12.85
N LYS A 131 9.01 -11.31 13.57
CA LYS A 131 10.15 -12.06 13.01
C LYS A 131 9.76 -13.26 12.13
N LYS A 132 8.68 -13.95 12.49
CA LYS A 132 8.21 -15.16 11.81
C LYS A 132 7.22 -14.88 10.66
N ALA A 133 6.81 -13.64 10.47
CA ALA A 133 5.93 -13.30 9.36
C ALA A 133 6.72 -13.32 8.04
N ALA A 134 6.12 -13.93 7.03
CA ALA A 134 6.65 -13.93 5.67
C ALA A 134 6.57 -12.52 5.07
N ALA A 135 7.52 -12.18 4.20
CA ALA A 135 7.44 -10.95 3.43
C ALA A 135 6.24 -10.96 2.46
N ILE A 136 5.73 -9.78 2.13
CA ILE A 136 4.69 -9.58 1.11
C ILE A 136 5.26 -8.72 -0.01
N CYS A 137 5.02 -9.13 -1.25
CA CYS A 137 5.37 -8.35 -2.43
C CYS A 137 4.17 -7.47 -2.82
N VAL A 138 4.32 -6.15 -2.75
CA VAL A 138 3.27 -5.21 -3.19
C VAL A 138 3.57 -4.80 -4.62
N ALA A 139 2.71 -5.17 -5.56
CA ALA A 139 2.92 -4.88 -6.98
C ALA A 139 2.80 -3.38 -7.26
N ILE A 140 3.79 -2.84 -7.98
CA ILE A 140 3.85 -1.42 -8.35
C ILE A 140 3.78 -1.17 -9.86
N GLY A 141 4.12 -2.17 -10.68
CA GLY A 141 4.07 -2.07 -12.14
C GLY A 141 4.77 -3.25 -12.82
N MET A 142 4.64 -3.37 -14.14
CA MET A 142 5.31 -4.36 -14.98
C MET A 142 6.50 -3.77 -15.72
N HIS A 143 6.49 -2.46 -15.94
CA HIS A 143 7.52 -1.71 -16.63
C HIS A 143 8.18 -0.71 -15.69
N VAL A 144 9.43 -0.36 -15.99
CA VAL A 144 10.14 0.71 -15.29
C VAL A 144 10.87 1.57 -16.31
N SER A 145 10.73 2.89 -16.19
CA SER A 145 11.62 3.86 -16.80
C SER A 145 12.37 4.60 -15.70
N VAL A 146 13.69 4.75 -15.86
CA VAL A 146 14.55 5.41 -14.87
C VAL A 146 15.17 6.63 -15.52
N GLU A 147 14.95 7.80 -14.92
CA GLU A 147 15.52 9.07 -15.35
C GLU A 147 16.00 9.82 -14.10
N ASN A 148 17.27 10.25 -14.07
CA ASN A 148 17.86 10.99 -12.94
C ASN A 148 17.61 10.30 -11.57
N GLU A 149 17.86 8.99 -11.50
CA GLU A 149 17.67 8.13 -10.31
C GLU A 149 16.21 7.98 -9.82
N LYS A 150 15.26 8.57 -10.56
CA LYS A 150 13.82 8.45 -10.30
C LYS A 150 13.24 7.38 -11.21
N ALA A 151 12.46 6.48 -10.64
CA ALA A 151 11.82 5.41 -11.38
C ALA A 151 10.31 5.65 -11.48
N ILE A 152 9.79 5.51 -12.71
CA ILE A 152 8.36 5.47 -12.99
C ILE A 152 8.00 4.03 -13.31
N TYR A 153 7.02 3.51 -12.58
CA TYR A 153 6.50 2.16 -12.76
C TYR A 153 5.13 2.22 -13.43
N SER A 154 4.90 1.34 -14.41
CA SER A 154 3.64 1.26 -15.16
C SER A 154 3.19 -0.15 -15.47
#